data_AF-A0A925K7A7-F1
#
_entry.id   AF-A0A925K7A7-F1
#
_cell.length_a   1.000
_cell.length_b   1.000
_cell.length_c   1.000
_cell.angle_alpha   90.00
_cell.angle_beta   90.00
_cell.angle_gamma   90.00
#
_symmetry.space_group_name_H-M   'P 1'
#
loop_
_entity.id
_entity.type
_entity.pdbx_description
1 polymer ?
#
loop_
_entity_poly.entity_id
_entity_poly.type
_entity_poly.pdbx_seq_one_letter_code
_entity_poly.pdbx_strand_id
1 'polypeptide(L)'
;MKLSKQIRILRGVTAVRVKMQMTQLAFAHYLGISKSLVSMVENGRRSLPAAALVKITQLEMAFDTARKGHAIMMPATIAINETADQQYIREGREAINRLDLARLQYRLKRMAEKYASSTNALQYLEWAMKLRAPSQESGGLELAKQQLMIKLRRCIEPAQAKLKGKIAMLEIILRAGKQPPQLETKLVQVQQRVWPLGQTG
;
A
#
# COMPACT_ATOMS: atom_id res chain seq x y z
N MET A 1 4.89 -9.67 -3.69
CA MET A 1 5.03 -9.40 -2.24
C MET A 1 3.91 -10.12 -1.50
N LYS A 2 4.20 -10.85 -0.40
CA LYS A 2 3.16 -11.55 0.40
C LYS A 2 2.19 -10.53 1.01
N LEU A 3 0.90 -10.88 1.10
CA LEU A 3 -0.21 -10.02 1.55
C LEU A 3 0.03 -9.43 2.96
N SER A 4 0.69 -10.19 3.84
CA SER A 4 1.11 -9.72 5.18
C SER A 4 2.08 -8.52 5.15
N LYS A 5 3.00 -8.46 4.20
CA LYS A 5 3.90 -7.30 4.01
C LYS A 5 3.16 -6.10 3.45
N GLN A 6 2.10 -6.31 2.67
CA GLN A 6 1.27 -5.23 2.13
C GLN A 6 0.45 -4.56 3.23
N ILE A 7 -0.17 -5.37 4.10
CA ILE A 7 -0.93 -4.89 5.26
C ILE A 7 -0.03 -4.10 6.22
N ARG A 8 1.24 -4.50 6.42
CA ARG A 8 2.17 -3.76 7.29
C ARG A 8 2.51 -2.34 6.77
N ILE A 9 2.40 -2.15 5.45
CA ILE A 9 2.69 -0.86 4.79
C ILE A 9 1.45 0.03 4.78
N LEU A 10 0.27 -0.57 4.60
CA LEU A 10 -1.00 0.12 4.73
C LEU A 10 -1.38 0.32 6.21
N ARG A 11 -2.19 1.33 6.51
CA ARG A 11 -2.69 1.57 7.87
C ARG A 11 -4.20 1.75 7.84
N GLY A 12 -4.85 1.37 8.95
CA GLY A 12 -6.28 1.59 9.19
C GLY A 12 -7.17 1.06 8.08
N VAL A 13 -8.15 1.87 7.69
CA VAL A 13 -9.26 1.52 6.79
C VAL A 13 -8.78 0.99 5.44
N THR A 14 -7.71 1.56 4.88
CA THR A 14 -7.13 1.13 3.60
C THR A 14 -6.60 -0.30 3.67
N ALA A 15 -6.01 -0.69 4.81
CA ALA A 15 -5.51 -2.05 5.00
C ALA A 15 -6.64 -3.06 5.02
N VAL A 16 -7.77 -2.74 5.67
CA VAL A 16 -8.98 -3.58 5.70
C VAL A 16 -9.53 -3.77 4.30
N ARG A 17 -9.72 -2.67 3.55
CA ARG A 17 -10.23 -2.74 2.17
C ARG A 17 -9.36 -3.62 1.28
N VAL A 18 -8.04 -3.47 1.36
CA VAL A 18 -7.10 -4.25 0.54
C VAL A 18 -7.04 -5.71 1.00
N LYS A 19 -7.12 -5.98 2.32
CA LYS A 19 -7.25 -7.35 2.86
C LYS A 19 -8.48 -8.05 2.26
N MET A 20 -9.56 -7.32 2.06
CA MET A 20 -10.82 -7.83 1.50
C MET A 20 -10.84 -7.81 -0.05
N GLN A 21 -9.78 -7.35 -0.71
CA GLN A 21 -9.71 -7.19 -2.18
C GLN A 21 -10.86 -6.36 -2.78
N MET A 22 -11.37 -5.37 -2.04
CA MET A 22 -12.47 -4.54 -2.50
C MET A 22 -11.97 -3.27 -3.19
N THR A 23 -12.68 -2.84 -4.23
CA THR A 23 -12.50 -1.48 -4.78
C THR A 23 -13.02 -0.44 -3.77
N GLN A 24 -12.55 0.81 -3.87
CA GLN A 24 -13.06 1.89 -3.00
C GLN A 24 -14.58 2.08 -3.13
N LEU A 25 -15.11 1.84 -4.33
CA LEU A 25 -16.53 1.99 -4.63
C LEU A 25 -17.35 0.85 -4.00
N ALA A 26 -16.91 -0.41 -4.15
CA ALA A 26 -17.55 -1.56 -3.49
C ALA A 26 -17.49 -1.45 -1.96
N PHE A 27 -16.34 -0.99 -1.43
CA PHE A 27 -16.16 -0.78 -0.01
C PHE A 27 -17.06 0.34 0.53
N ALA A 28 -17.20 1.45 -0.22
CA ALA A 28 -18.09 2.55 0.13
C ALA A 28 -19.56 2.08 0.19
N HIS A 29 -19.99 1.29 -0.80
CA HIS A 29 -21.33 0.74 -0.85
C HIS A 29 -21.61 -0.19 0.33
N TYR A 30 -20.68 -1.09 0.66
CA TYR A 30 -20.82 -1.97 1.84
C TYR A 30 -20.98 -1.17 3.15
N LEU A 31 -20.15 -0.16 3.33
CA LEU A 31 -20.22 0.71 4.50
C LEU A 31 -21.47 1.60 4.51
N GLY A 32 -22.11 1.82 3.35
CA GLY A 32 -23.24 2.74 3.21
C GLY A 32 -22.80 4.20 3.22
N ILE A 33 -21.61 4.49 2.69
CA ILE A 33 -21.05 5.85 2.59
C ILE A 33 -20.64 6.17 1.17
N SER A 34 -20.34 7.43 0.88
CA SER A 34 -19.89 7.84 -0.46
C SER A 34 -18.45 7.40 -0.75
N LYS A 35 -18.14 7.10 -2.02
CA LYS A 35 -16.76 6.84 -2.50
C LYS A 35 -15.81 7.99 -2.16
N SER A 36 -16.30 9.22 -2.22
CA SER A 36 -15.54 10.42 -1.84
C SER A 36 -15.15 10.39 -0.36
N LEU A 37 -16.07 9.99 0.53
CA LEU A 37 -15.77 9.86 1.95
C LEU A 37 -14.73 8.77 2.21
N VAL A 38 -14.85 7.60 1.55
CA VAL A 38 -13.80 6.55 1.62
C VAL A 38 -12.45 7.12 1.19
N SER A 39 -12.39 7.80 0.05
CA SER A 39 -11.15 8.43 -0.43
C SER A 39 -10.58 9.44 0.58
N MET A 40 -11.41 10.31 1.16
CA MET A 40 -10.96 11.28 2.17
C MET A 40 -10.43 10.60 3.44
N VAL A 41 -11.09 9.52 3.89
CA VAL A 41 -10.68 8.73 5.05
C VAL A 41 -9.37 7.99 4.80
N GLU A 42 -9.22 7.33 3.64
CA GLU A 42 -7.97 6.62 3.29
C GLU A 42 -6.77 7.55 3.17
N ASN A 43 -7.02 8.82 2.84
CA ASN A 43 -6.02 9.89 2.81
C ASN A 43 -5.82 10.60 4.16
N GLY A 44 -6.50 10.16 5.23
CA GLY A 44 -6.39 10.75 6.57
C GLY A 44 -6.98 12.15 6.72
N ARG A 45 -7.86 12.58 5.79
CA ARG A 45 -8.47 13.92 5.78
C ARG A 45 -9.78 14.01 6.54
N ARG A 46 -10.44 12.87 6.81
CA ARG A 46 -11.69 12.80 7.58
C ARG A 46 -11.73 11.51 8.41
N SER A 47 -12.49 11.55 9.50
CA SER A 47 -12.86 10.37 10.28
C SER A 47 -14.08 9.66 9.68
N LEU A 48 -14.22 8.37 9.99
CA LEU A 48 -15.41 7.60 9.62
C LEU A 48 -16.55 7.86 10.62
N PRO A 49 -17.81 7.84 10.15
CA PRO A 49 -18.96 7.80 11.04
C PRO A 49 -18.98 6.49 11.84
N ALA A 50 -19.51 6.54 13.07
CA ALA A 50 -19.54 5.39 13.98
C ALA A 50 -20.20 4.14 13.36
N ALA A 51 -21.29 4.31 12.62
CA ALA A 51 -21.97 3.22 11.91
C ALA A 51 -21.04 2.51 10.90
N ALA A 52 -20.16 3.23 10.21
CA ALA A 52 -19.19 2.63 9.30
C ALA A 52 -18.08 1.89 10.07
N LEU A 53 -17.66 2.41 11.23
CA LEU A 53 -16.67 1.72 12.08
C LEU A 53 -17.19 0.37 12.57
N VAL A 54 -18.46 0.28 12.99
CA VAL A 54 -19.09 -0.98 13.40
C VAL A 54 -19.11 -2.00 12.25
N LYS A 55 -19.40 -1.57 11.02
CA LYS A 55 -19.36 -2.46 9.85
C LYS A 55 -17.94 -2.93 9.53
N ILE A 56 -16.93 -2.08 9.72
CA ILE A 56 -15.52 -2.45 9.54
C ILE A 56 -15.11 -3.51 10.57
N THR A 57 -15.46 -3.32 11.85
CA THR A 57 -15.11 -4.31 12.88
C THR A 57 -15.81 -5.65 12.63
N GLN A 58 -17.07 -5.63 12.21
CA GLN A 58 -17.78 -6.85 11.78
C GLN A 58 -17.07 -7.56 10.62
N LEU A 59 -16.60 -6.82 9.61
CA LEU A 59 -15.82 -7.38 8.50
C LEU A 59 -14.50 -7.98 8.97
N GLU A 60 -13.77 -7.31 9.86
CA GLU A 60 -12.51 -7.81 10.39
C GLU A 60 -12.70 -9.11 11.17
N MET A 61 -13.71 -9.15 12.04
CA MET A 61 -14.07 -10.35 12.79
C MET A 61 -14.43 -11.51 11.86
N ALA A 62 -15.25 -11.26 10.84
CA ALA A 62 -15.63 -12.25 9.84
C ALA A 62 -14.43 -12.78 9.04
N PHE A 63 -13.43 -11.95 8.74
CA PHE A 63 -12.23 -12.42 8.05
C PHE A 63 -11.29 -13.25 8.92
N ASP A 64 -11.19 -12.91 10.21
CA ASP A 64 -10.31 -13.62 11.13
C ASP A 64 -10.87 -14.99 11.51
N THR A 65 -12.20 -15.14 11.58
CA THR A 65 -12.86 -16.45 11.73
C THR A 65 -12.75 -17.29 10.45
N ALA A 66 -12.80 -16.68 9.26
CA ALA A 66 -12.62 -17.39 7.98
C ALA A 66 -11.22 -18.00 7.88
N ARG A 67 -10.21 -17.26 8.35
CA ARG A 67 -8.81 -17.71 8.38
C ARG A 67 -8.59 -18.90 9.33
N LYS A 68 -9.45 -19.07 10.33
CA LYS A 68 -9.44 -20.19 11.29
C LYS A 68 -10.23 -21.41 10.78
N GLY A 69 -10.53 -21.48 9.47
CA GLY A 69 -11.13 -22.66 8.84
C GLY A 69 -12.65 -22.78 9.00
N HIS A 70 -13.32 -21.75 9.52
CA HIS A 70 -14.79 -21.72 9.56
C HIS A 70 -15.31 -21.13 8.24
N ALA A 71 -16.23 -21.83 7.58
CA ALA A 71 -16.86 -21.35 6.36
C ALA A 71 -17.65 -20.07 6.65
N ILE A 72 -17.28 -18.98 5.98
CA ILE A 72 -17.97 -17.70 6.13
C ILE A 72 -18.46 -17.26 4.78
N MET A 73 -19.75 -16.98 4.73
CA MET A 73 -20.36 -16.18 3.67
C MET A 73 -19.68 -14.82 3.68
N MET A 74 -18.71 -14.63 2.80
CA MET A 74 -18.34 -13.29 2.39
C MET A 74 -19.61 -12.59 1.92
N PRO A 75 -19.86 -11.34 2.33
CA PRO A 75 -20.99 -10.60 1.77
C PRO A 75 -20.82 -10.63 0.25
N ALA A 76 -21.81 -11.21 -0.43
CA ALA A 76 -21.81 -11.36 -1.88
C ALA A 76 -21.44 -9.99 -2.45
N THR A 77 -20.30 -9.95 -3.14
CA THR A 77 -19.78 -8.72 -3.71
C THR A 77 -20.81 -8.22 -4.70
N ILE A 78 -21.46 -7.12 -4.35
CA ILE A 78 -22.42 -6.46 -5.20
C ILE A 78 -21.65 -6.11 -6.48
N ALA A 79 -22.06 -6.69 -7.60
CA ALA A 79 -21.55 -6.34 -8.91
C ALA A 79 -22.03 -4.92 -9.20
N ILE A 80 -21.25 -3.93 -8.81
CA ILE A 80 -21.62 -2.54 -9.03
C ILE A 80 -21.23 -2.20 -10.46
N ASN A 81 -22.24 -2.05 -11.31
CA ASN A 81 -22.08 -1.56 -12.68
C ASN A 81 -21.67 -0.08 -12.60
N GLU A 82 -20.38 0.19 -12.74
CA GLU A 82 -19.87 1.55 -12.85
C GLU A 82 -20.40 2.20 -14.13
N THR A 83 -20.82 3.46 -14.05
CA THR A 83 -21.15 4.24 -15.25
C THR A 83 -19.90 4.51 -16.09
N ALA A 84 -20.06 4.75 -17.39
CA ALA A 84 -18.94 5.04 -18.30
C ALA A 84 -18.02 6.17 -17.78
N ASP A 85 -18.61 7.23 -17.23
CA ASP A 85 -17.85 8.35 -16.63
C ASP A 85 -17.02 7.91 -15.42
N GLN A 86 -17.58 7.04 -14.57
CA GLN A 86 -16.87 6.54 -13.39
C GLN A 86 -15.69 5.64 -13.77
N GLN A 87 -15.86 4.85 -14.84
CA GLN A 87 -14.81 4.02 -15.41
C GLN A 87 -13.69 4.89 -16.00
N TYR A 88 -14.04 5.90 -16.81
CA TYR A 88 -13.09 6.84 -17.39
C TYR A 88 -12.26 7.57 -16.31
N ILE A 89 -12.93 8.07 -15.26
CA ILE A 89 -12.25 8.72 -14.12
C ILE A 89 -11.31 7.73 -13.39
N ARG A 90 -11.72 6.47 -13.23
CA ARG A 90 -10.89 5.44 -12.60
C ARG A 90 -9.64 5.18 -13.43
N GLU A 91 -9.81 4.95 -14.73
CA GLU A 91 -8.71 4.67 -15.66
C GLU A 91 -7.72 5.83 -15.74
N GLY A 92 -8.21 7.08 -15.79
CA GLY A 92 -7.37 8.27 -15.73
C GLY A 92 -6.54 8.33 -14.44
N ARG A 93 -7.13 8.02 -13.29
CA ARG A 93 -6.40 7.94 -12.00
C ARG A 93 -5.38 6.80 -11.98
N GLU A 94 -5.71 5.65 -12.54
CA GLU A 94 -4.76 4.55 -12.68
C GLU A 94 -3.56 4.92 -13.55
N ALA A 95 -3.79 5.61 -14.67
CA ALA A 95 -2.73 6.09 -15.55
C ALA A 95 -1.80 7.06 -14.80
N ILE A 96 -2.35 8.02 -14.06
CA ILE A 96 -1.57 8.96 -13.23
C ILE A 96 -0.76 8.19 -12.17
N ASN A 97 -1.39 7.24 -11.47
CA ASN A 97 -0.70 6.43 -10.45
C ASN A 97 0.44 5.59 -11.05
N ARG A 98 0.29 5.08 -12.28
CA ARG A 98 1.35 4.35 -13.01
C ARG A 98 2.52 5.27 -13.37
N LEU A 99 2.24 6.49 -13.85
CA LEU A 99 3.27 7.50 -14.12
C LEU A 99 4.01 7.90 -12.84
N ASP A 100 3.28 8.12 -11.75
CA ASP A 100 3.86 8.45 -10.44
C ASP A 100 4.76 7.34 -9.92
N LEU A 101 4.35 6.08 -10.07
CA LEU A 101 5.15 4.91 -9.73
C LEU A 101 6.46 4.90 -10.53
N ALA A 102 6.40 5.07 -11.85
CA ALA A 102 7.59 5.09 -12.71
C ALA A 102 8.55 6.23 -12.31
N ARG A 103 8.01 7.43 -12.07
CA ARG A 103 8.79 8.59 -11.60
C ARG A 103 9.47 8.34 -10.26
N LEU A 104 8.78 7.73 -9.30
CA LEU A 104 9.35 7.42 -7.98
C LEU A 104 10.43 6.33 -8.08
N GLN A 105 10.23 5.31 -8.92
CA GLN A 105 11.24 4.28 -9.18
C GLN A 105 12.51 4.89 -9.80
N TYR A 106 12.36 5.76 -10.81
CA TYR A 106 13.48 6.48 -11.41
C TYR A 106 14.22 7.35 -10.38
N ARG A 107 13.49 8.09 -9.55
CA ARG A 107 14.07 8.91 -8.48
C ARG A 107 14.85 8.07 -7.48
N LEU A 108 14.32 6.91 -7.09
CA LEU A 108 15.00 5.99 -6.18
C LEU A 108 16.30 5.46 -6.79
N LYS A 109 16.26 5.04 -8.07
CA LYS A 109 17.45 4.60 -8.80
C LYS A 109 18.53 5.69 -8.81
N ARG A 110 18.16 6.91 -9.19
CA ARG A 110 19.08 8.07 -9.19
C ARG A 110 19.64 8.39 -7.80
N MET A 111 18.85 8.25 -6.74
CA MET A 111 19.34 8.45 -5.37
C MET A 111 20.34 7.37 -4.96
N ALA A 112 20.07 6.10 -5.31
CA ALA A 112 20.97 4.99 -5.02
C ALA A 112 22.31 5.13 -5.76
N GLU A 113 22.28 5.52 -7.04
CA GLU A 113 23.48 5.80 -7.85
C GLU A 113 24.32 6.93 -7.24
N LYS A 114 23.68 8.06 -6.87
CA LYS A 114 24.37 9.18 -6.22
C LYS A 114 24.97 8.81 -4.87
N TYR A 115 24.26 8.00 -4.09
CA TYR A 115 24.75 7.48 -2.82
C TYR A 115 26.00 6.63 -3.04
N ALA A 116 25.96 5.65 -3.95
CA ALA A 116 27.09 4.78 -4.28
C ALA A 116 28.31 5.57 -4.80
N SER A 117 28.10 6.52 -5.70
CA SER A 117 29.18 7.39 -6.20
C SER A 117 29.82 8.21 -5.08
N SER A 118 29.00 8.77 -4.18
CA SER A 118 29.49 9.56 -3.05
C SER A 118 30.21 8.70 -2.01
N THR A 119 29.74 7.49 -1.72
CA THR A 119 30.45 6.57 -0.81
C THR A 119 31.80 6.15 -1.38
N ASN A 120 31.89 5.87 -2.68
CA ASN A 120 33.15 5.54 -3.33
C ASN A 120 34.13 6.72 -3.28
N ALA A 121 33.66 7.94 -3.57
CA ALA A 121 34.49 9.14 -3.48
C ALA A 121 34.95 9.41 -2.04
N LEU A 122 34.14 9.13 -1.01
CA LEU A 122 34.59 9.18 0.38
C LEU A 122 35.69 8.16 0.66
N GLN A 123 35.56 6.93 0.18
CA GLN A 123 36.58 5.89 0.38
C GLN A 123 37.92 6.29 -0.24
N TYR A 124 37.91 6.82 -1.47
CA TYR A 124 39.13 7.33 -2.10
C TYR A 124 39.74 8.50 -1.34
N LEU A 125 38.93 9.43 -0.83
CA LEU A 125 39.41 10.53 0.02
C LEU A 125 40.04 10.00 1.33
N GLU A 126 39.42 9.02 1.96
CA GLU A 126 39.96 8.41 3.19
C GLU A 126 41.27 7.66 2.93
N TRP A 127 41.40 6.98 1.79
CA TRP A 127 42.67 6.38 1.38
C TRP A 127 43.74 7.42 1.10
N ALA A 128 43.40 8.50 0.40
CA ALA A 128 44.33 9.61 0.14
C ALA A 128 44.79 10.27 1.45
N MET A 129 43.89 10.44 2.42
CA MET A 129 44.25 10.95 3.75
C MET A 129 45.18 10.01 4.53
N LYS A 130 45.02 8.68 4.38
CA LYS A 130 45.89 7.68 5.04
C LYS A 130 47.27 7.57 4.42
N LEU A 131 47.38 7.71 3.09
CA LEU A 131 48.64 7.62 2.35
C LEU A 131 49.48 8.90 2.43
N ARG A 132 48.91 9.98 2.96
CA ARG A 132 49.58 11.27 3.08
C ARG A 132 50.70 11.23 4.12
N ALA A 133 51.82 11.85 3.79
CA ALA A 133 52.91 12.12 4.72
C ALA A 133 52.50 13.19 5.77
N PRO A 134 52.98 13.08 7.03
CA PRO A 134 52.59 13.98 8.12
C PRO A 134 52.95 15.46 7.91
N SER A 135 53.82 15.79 6.94
CA SER A 135 54.27 17.15 6.62
C SER A 135 53.43 17.89 5.57
N GLN A 136 52.54 17.21 4.83
CA GLN A 136 51.65 17.89 3.88
C GLN A 136 50.48 18.56 4.62
N GLU A 137 49.69 19.44 4.00
CA GLU A 137 48.50 20.09 4.61
C GLU A 137 47.19 19.31 4.36
N SER A 138 46.25 19.29 5.33
CA SER A 138 45.00 18.48 5.25
C SER A 138 43.80 19.23 4.71
N GLY A 139 43.82 20.56 4.78
CA GLY A 139 42.61 21.37 4.85
C GLY A 139 41.66 21.11 3.68
N GLY A 140 42.20 20.99 2.47
CA GLY A 140 41.41 20.71 1.26
C GLY A 140 40.72 19.33 1.28
N LEU A 141 41.42 18.29 1.73
CA LEU A 141 40.88 16.93 1.81
C LEU A 141 39.81 16.81 2.89
N GLU A 142 40.03 17.43 4.05
CA GLU A 142 39.05 17.47 5.14
C GLU A 142 37.79 18.25 4.74
N LEU A 143 37.95 19.39 4.06
CA LEU A 143 36.84 20.16 3.54
C LEU A 143 36.05 19.38 2.47
N ALA A 144 36.74 18.71 1.55
CA ALA A 144 36.11 17.84 0.56
C ALA A 144 35.33 16.69 1.21
N LYS A 145 35.89 16.06 2.26
CA LYS A 145 35.21 15.03 3.05
C LYS A 145 33.94 15.57 3.71
N GLN A 146 34.01 16.74 4.35
CA GLN A 146 32.84 17.37 4.98
C GLN A 146 31.74 17.69 3.96
N GLN A 147 32.09 18.25 2.80
CA GLN A 147 31.13 18.54 1.74
C GLN A 147 30.43 17.28 1.21
N LEU A 148 31.18 16.18 1.06
CA LEU A 148 30.61 14.91 0.63
C LEU A 148 29.67 14.31 1.67
N MET A 149 30.03 14.39 2.95
CA MET A 149 29.15 13.96 4.06
C MET A 149 27.84 14.73 4.07
N ILE A 150 27.86 16.05 3.81
CA ILE A 150 26.65 16.88 3.69
C ILE A 150 25.78 16.41 2.51
N LYS A 151 26.39 16.11 1.35
CA LYS A 151 25.66 15.59 0.17
C LYS A 151 25.04 14.22 0.47
N LEU A 152 25.77 13.35 1.16
CA LEU A 152 25.33 12.00 1.54
C LEU A 152 24.11 12.04 2.46
N ARG A 153 24.04 12.97 3.43
CA ARG A 153 22.88 13.15 4.32
C ARG A 153 21.54 13.27 3.57
N ARG A 154 21.55 13.77 2.33
CA ARG A 154 20.34 13.90 1.50
C ARG A 154 19.94 12.60 0.79
N CYS A 155 20.86 11.64 0.65
CA CYS A 155 20.68 10.39 -0.08
C CYS A 155 20.75 9.13 0.80
N ILE A 156 20.80 9.30 2.12
CA ILE A 156 20.88 8.21 3.09
C ILE A 156 19.70 7.22 3.00
N GLU A 157 19.95 6.02 3.53
CA GLU A 157 19.02 4.90 3.56
C GLU A 157 17.60 5.24 4.05
N PRO A 158 17.35 6.04 5.11
CA PRO A 158 15.99 6.37 5.52
C PRO A 158 15.22 7.22 4.48
N ALA A 159 15.90 8.07 3.72
CA ALA A 159 15.25 8.82 2.64
C ALA A 159 14.85 7.89 1.48
N GLN A 160 15.70 6.91 1.16
CA GLN A 160 15.39 5.87 0.18
C GLN A 160 14.27 4.95 0.68
N ALA A 161 14.25 4.59 1.97
CA ALA A 161 13.20 3.78 2.59
C ALA A 161 11.82 4.45 2.50
N LYS A 162 11.75 5.77 2.70
CA LYS A 162 10.51 6.55 2.47
C LYS A 162 10.02 6.42 1.02
N LEU A 163 10.91 6.48 0.03
CA LEU A 163 10.53 6.27 -1.38
C LEU A 163 10.09 4.83 -1.66
N LYS A 164 10.81 3.83 -1.13
CA LYS A 164 10.42 2.41 -1.22
C LYS A 164 9.02 2.18 -0.67
N GLY A 165 8.71 2.77 0.49
CA GLY A 165 7.38 2.70 1.09
C GLY A 165 6.28 3.28 0.19
N LYS A 166 6.52 4.46 -0.41
CA LYS A 166 5.57 5.08 -1.36
C LYS A 166 5.36 4.24 -2.62
N ILE A 167 6.44 3.68 -3.19
CA ILE A 167 6.36 2.78 -4.35
C ILE A 167 5.52 1.55 -4.00
N ALA A 168 5.82 0.90 -2.87
CA ALA A 168 5.09 -0.28 -2.43
C ALA A 168 3.60 0.03 -2.20
N MET A 169 3.26 1.18 -1.63
CA MET A 169 1.87 1.61 -1.46
C MET A 169 1.15 1.77 -2.80
N LEU A 170 1.75 2.45 -3.78
CA LEU A 170 1.17 2.62 -5.11
C LEU A 170 0.99 1.29 -5.85
N GLU A 171 1.96 0.38 -5.74
CA GLU A 171 1.86 -0.97 -6.30
C GLU A 171 0.68 -1.75 -5.72
N ILE A 172 0.41 -1.61 -4.41
CA ILE A 172 -0.72 -2.25 -3.76
C ILE A 172 -2.04 -1.66 -4.24
N ILE A 173 -2.14 -0.33 -4.33
CA ILE A 173 -3.34 0.37 -4.80
C ILE A 173 -3.66 -0.02 -6.25
N LEU A 174 -2.65 -0.03 -7.13
CA LEU A 174 -2.82 -0.42 -8.53
C LEU A 174 -3.22 -1.88 -8.70
N ARG A 175 -2.76 -2.78 -7.82
CA ARG A 175 -3.20 -4.19 -7.83
C ARG A 175 -4.65 -4.34 -7.36
N ALA A 176 -5.02 -3.65 -6.29
CA ALA A 176 -6.38 -3.68 -5.76
C ALA A 176 -7.43 -3.07 -6.72
N GLY A 177 -7.02 -2.17 -7.63
CA GLY A 177 -7.90 -1.61 -8.66
C GLY A 177 -8.22 -2.57 -9.82
N LYS A 178 -7.35 -3.56 -10.09
CA LYS A 178 -7.48 -4.48 -11.24
C LYS A 178 -8.43 -5.66 -11.03
N GLN A 179 -8.87 -5.94 -9.81
CA GLN A 179 -9.83 -6.99 -9.54
C GLN A 179 -11.25 -6.40 -9.50
N PRO A 180 -12.09 -6.60 -10.53
CA PRO A 180 -13.52 -6.74 -10.24
C PRO A 180 -13.67 -7.95 -9.31
N PRO A 181 -14.58 -7.90 -8.33
CA PRO A 181 -14.80 -9.03 -7.44
C PRO A 181 -15.47 -10.17 -8.22
N GLN A 182 -14.67 -10.99 -8.90
CA GLN A 182 -15.05 -12.33 -9.31
C GLN A 182 -14.44 -13.29 -8.30
N LEU A 183 -15.06 -13.35 -7.12
CA LEU A 183 -14.97 -14.57 -6.33
C LEU A 183 -15.92 -15.53 -7.02
N GLU A 184 -15.36 -16.46 -7.80
CA GLU A 184 -16.12 -17.57 -8.37
C GLU A 184 -16.97 -18.19 -7.26
N THR A 185 -18.27 -18.02 -7.40
CA THR A 185 -19.29 -18.70 -6.61
C THR A 185 -19.16 -20.19 -6.93
N LYS A 186 -18.26 -20.90 -6.24
CA LYS A 186 -18.43 -22.34 -6.06
C LYS A 186 -19.63 -22.53 -5.15
N LEU A 187 -20.81 -22.50 -5.77
CA LEU A 187 -22.07 -22.94 -5.21
C LEU A 187 -21.89 -24.38 -4.73
N VAL A 188 -21.54 -24.56 -3.46
CA VAL A 188 -21.85 -25.81 -2.76
C VAL A 188 -23.33 -25.71 -2.42
N GLN A 189 -24.16 -26.31 -3.26
CA GLN A 189 -25.58 -26.51 -2.96
C GLN A 189 -25.68 -27.36 -1.69
N VAL A 190 -25.98 -26.71 -0.56
CA VAL A 190 -26.48 -27.43 0.61
C VAL A 190 -27.99 -27.48 0.46
N GLN A 191 -28.47 -28.68 0.12
CA GLN A 191 -29.89 -29.06 0.14
C GLN A 191 -30.56 -28.49 1.38
N GLN A 192 -31.65 -27.76 1.16
CA GLN A 192 -32.59 -27.37 2.18
C GLN A 192 -33.11 -28.63 2.89
N ARG A 193 -32.63 -28.91 4.10
CA ARG A 193 -33.37 -29.77 5.03
C ARG A 193 -34.53 -28.94 5.57
N VAL A 194 -35.68 -29.13 4.95
CA VAL A 194 -36.98 -28.82 5.53
C VAL A 194 -37.05 -29.54 6.88
N TRP A 195 -37.13 -28.77 7.97
CA TRP A 195 -37.43 -29.30 9.30
C TRP A 195 -38.96 -29.49 9.37
N PRO A 196 -39.48 -30.70 9.60
CA PRO A 196 -40.92 -30.85 9.83
C PRO A 196 -41.22 -30.31 11.23
N LEU A 197 -42.02 -29.25 11.28
CA LEU A 197 -42.69 -28.84 12.51
C LEU A 197 -43.59 -30.00 12.95
N GLY A 198 -43.39 -30.44 14.19
CA GLY A 198 -44.04 -31.59 14.78
C GLY A 198 -45.56 -31.49 14.74
N GLN A 199 -46.19 -32.58 14.28
CA GLN A 199 -47.51 -32.94 14.73
C GLN A 199 -47.36 -33.72 16.03
N THR A 200 -47.80 -33.14 17.13
CA THR A 200 -48.21 -33.86 18.34
C THR A 200 -49.23 -33.01 19.07
N GLY A 201 -50.46 -33.52 19.22
CA GLY A 201 -51.53 -32.94 20.04
C GLY A 201 -52.80 -32.67 19.25
#